data_AF-A0A4R7V2S5-F1
#
_entry.id   AF-A0A4R7V2S5-F1
#
_cell.length_a   1.000
_cell.length_b   1.000
_cell.length_c   1.000
_cell.angle_alpha   90.00
_cell.angle_beta   90.00
_cell.angle_gamma   90.00
#
_symmetry.space_group_name_H-M   'P 1'
#
loop_
_entity.id
_entity.type
_entity.pdbx_description
1 polymer ?
#
loop_
_entity_poly.entity_id
_entity_poly.type
_entity_poly.pdbx_seq_one_letter_code
_entity_poly.pdbx_strand_id
1 'polypeptide(L)'
;MQWTDGVFFERPAAPINHQAKIAAKRFKHETAGILFNALKIETSRDSQAAITAAALSAVINPAYVCTWKTATGPIELTATQLIDLVTQVRTHVQACFDRECQLLAKLATDTYTPDMLDQGWPTAPGT
;
A
#
# COMPACT_ATOMS: atom_id res chain seq x y z
N MET A 1 -14.36 1.96 34.08
CA MET A 1 -14.95 1.63 35.40
C MET A 1 -16.29 2.32 35.52
N GLN A 2 -17.34 1.57 35.85
CA GLN A 2 -18.63 2.13 36.25
C GLN A 2 -18.92 1.68 37.68
N TRP A 3 -19.42 2.62 38.48
CA TRP A 3 -19.92 2.36 39.82
C TRP A 3 -21.44 2.23 39.75
N THR A 4 -21.96 1.07 40.17
CA THR A 4 -23.40 0.84 40.38
C THR A 4 -23.55 -0.08 41.60
N ASP A 5 -24.45 0.24 42.53
CA ASP A 5 -24.78 -0.56 43.73
C ASP A 5 -23.57 -1.05 44.57
N GLY A 6 -22.54 -0.22 44.72
CA GLY A 6 -21.41 -0.54 45.59
C GLY A 6 -20.35 -1.46 44.97
N VAL A 7 -20.47 -1.81 43.68
CA VAL A 7 -19.57 -2.74 43.00
C VAL A 7 -18.95 -2.09 41.77
N PHE A 8 -17.64 -2.28 41.59
CA PHE A 8 -16.94 -1.93 40.35
C PHE A 8 -17.20 -3.02 39.32
N PHE A 9 -17.76 -2.65 38.18
CA PHE A 9 -17.75 -3.49 37.00
C PHE A 9 -16.72 -2.96 36.00
N GLU A 10 -15.84 -3.84 35.54
CA GLU A 10 -15.05 -3.55 34.34
C GLU A 10 -16.03 -3.46 33.17
N ARG A 11 -16.01 -2.30 32.50
CA ARG A 11 -16.75 -2.15 31.26
C ARG A 11 -16.10 -3.08 30.23
N PRO A 12 -16.84 -4.00 29.60
CA PRO A 12 -16.28 -4.83 28.54
C PRO A 12 -15.63 -3.92 27.49
N ALA A 13 -14.41 -4.27 27.07
CA ALA A 13 -13.79 -3.56 25.97
C ALA A 13 -14.68 -3.65 24.72
N ALA A 14 -14.74 -2.57 23.94
CA ALA A 14 -15.44 -2.60 22.67
C ALA A 14 -14.85 -3.71 21.77
N PRO A 15 -15.67 -4.41 20.98
CA PRO A 15 -15.17 -5.45 20.09
C PRO A 15 -14.15 -4.87 19.11
N ILE A 16 -13.09 -5.63 18.85
CA ILE A 16 -12.02 -5.21 17.93
C ILE A 16 -12.56 -5.17 16.51
N ASN A 17 -12.46 -4.01 15.85
CA ASN A 17 -12.76 -3.89 14.42
C ASN A 17 -11.57 -4.39 13.58
N HIS A 18 -11.57 -5.69 13.28
CA HIS A 18 -10.52 -6.33 12.49
C HIS A 18 -10.49 -5.83 11.05
N GLN A 19 -11.64 -5.53 10.43
CA GLN A 19 -11.71 -4.95 9.08
C GLN A 19 -10.94 -3.63 9.00
N ALA A 20 -11.15 -2.73 9.96
CA ALA A 20 -10.44 -1.45 10.01
C ALA A 20 -8.93 -1.63 10.21
N LYS A 21 -8.50 -2.60 11.04
CA LYS A 21 -7.08 -2.92 11.24
C LYS A 21 -6.43 -3.46 9.96
N ILE A 22 -7.10 -4.36 9.24
CA ILE A 22 -6.63 -4.89 7.95
C ILE A 22 -6.49 -3.74 6.94
N ALA A 23 -7.50 -2.89 6.80
CA ALA A 23 -7.48 -1.76 5.87
C ALA A 23 -6.38 -0.74 6.19
N ALA A 24 -6.16 -0.46 7.48
CA ALA A 24 -5.08 0.41 7.93
C ALA A 24 -3.70 -0.20 7.63
N LYS A 25 -3.53 -1.51 7.83
CA LYS A 25 -2.28 -2.21 7.52
C LYS A 25 -2.01 -2.20 6.01
N ARG A 26 -3.01 -2.51 5.19
CA ARG A 26 -2.92 -2.38 3.74
C ARG A 26 -2.48 -0.97 3.34
N PHE A 27 -3.13 0.08 3.85
CA PHE A 27 -2.78 1.46 3.50
C PHE A 27 -1.32 1.79 3.81
N LYS A 28 -0.79 1.29 4.93
CA LYS A 28 0.63 1.43 5.28
C LYS A 28 1.54 0.78 4.24
N HIS A 29 1.23 -0.42 3.76
CA HIS A 29 2.03 -1.11 2.73
C HIS A 29 1.84 -0.52 1.33
N GLU A 30 0.60 -0.14 0.98
CA GLU A 30 0.24 0.53 -0.28
C GLU A 30 1.09 1.79 -0.49
N THR A 31 1.32 2.57 0.57
CA THR A 31 1.98 3.89 0.51
C THR A 31 3.44 3.89 0.92
N ALA A 32 4.02 2.72 1.28
CA ALA A 32 5.40 2.61 1.75
C ALA A 32 6.47 2.89 0.67
N GLY A 33 6.08 2.87 -0.61
CA GLY A 33 6.97 2.96 -1.74
C GLY A 33 7.51 1.61 -2.22
N ILE A 34 8.24 1.65 -3.33
CA ILE A 34 8.99 0.53 -3.93
C ILE A 34 10.41 0.98 -4.25
N LEU A 35 11.32 0.04 -4.53
CA LEU A 35 12.57 0.36 -5.23
C LEU A 35 12.44 0.05 -6.71
N PHE A 36 12.88 1.00 -7.52
CA PHE A 36 12.96 0.92 -8.97
C PHE A 36 14.38 1.27 -9.38
N ASN A 37 15.19 0.31 -9.84
CA ASN A 37 16.59 0.53 -10.20
C ASN A 37 17.41 1.26 -9.11
N ALA A 38 17.29 0.80 -7.86
CA ALA A 38 17.87 1.41 -6.64
C ALA A 38 17.32 2.80 -6.25
N LEU A 39 16.34 3.33 -6.98
CA LEU A 39 15.63 4.55 -6.64
C LEU A 39 14.42 4.23 -5.77
N LYS A 40 14.28 4.93 -4.64
CA LYS A 40 13.07 4.85 -3.84
C LYS A 40 11.96 5.66 -4.50
N ILE A 41 10.89 4.99 -4.90
CA ILE A 41 9.70 5.61 -5.48
C ILE A 41 8.57 5.54 -4.47
N GLU A 42 7.97 6.69 -4.17
CA GLU A 42 6.80 6.76 -3.30
C GLU A 42 5.56 6.22 -4.03
N THR A 43 4.72 5.51 -3.29
CA THR A 43 3.43 4.99 -3.76
C THR A 43 2.25 5.60 -2.99
N SER A 44 2.43 6.82 -2.47
CA SER A 44 1.31 7.63 -1.99
C SER A 44 0.27 7.78 -3.10
N ARG A 45 -1.00 8.05 -2.76
CA ARG A 45 -2.05 8.15 -3.78
C ARG A 45 -1.80 9.28 -4.78
N ASP A 46 -1.24 10.39 -4.32
CA ASP A 46 -0.83 11.50 -5.19
C ASP A 46 0.33 11.08 -6.10
N SER A 47 1.31 10.31 -5.56
CA SER A 47 2.40 9.75 -6.36
C SER A 47 1.89 8.76 -7.41
N GLN A 48 0.96 7.87 -7.05
CA GLN A 48 0.32 6.94 -7.99
C GLN A 48 -0.39 7.68 -9.13
N ALA A 49 -1.11 8.78 -8.83
CA ALA A 49 -1.75 9.61 -9.83
C ALA A 49 -0.74 10.28 -10.77
N ALA A 50 0.34 10.86 -10.22
CA ALA A 50 1.40 11.49 -11.01
C ALA A 50 2.12 10.49 -11.92
N ILE A 51 2.46 9.30 -11.41
CA ILE A 51 3.11 8.22 -12.17
C ILE A 51 2.18 7.75 -13.30
N THR A 52 0.88 7.60 -13.01
CA THR A 52 -0.12 7.21 -14.02
C THR A 52 -0.24 8.26 -15.13
N ALA A 53 -0.26 9.55 -14.79
CA ALA A 53 -0.30 10.64 -15.77
C ALA A 53 0.96 10.69 -16.65
N ALA A 54 2.15 10.47 -16.08
CA ALA A 54 3.40 10.38 -16.81
C ALA A 54 3.43 9.15 -17.73
N ALA A 55 2.95 8.00 -17.27
CA ALA A 55 2.84 6.80 -18.08
C ALA A 55 1.83 6.97 -19.23
N LEU A 56 0.70 7.66 -19.01
CA LEU A 56 -0.22 8.00 -20.09
C LEU A 56 0.44 8.86 -21.17
N SER A 57 1.28 9.83 -20.77
CA SER A 57 2.07 10.64 -21.71
C SER A 57 3.06 9.78 -22.51
N ALA A 58 3.70 8.80 -21.87
CA ALA A 58 4.57 7.81 -22.52
C ALA A 58 3.84 6.90 -23.51
N VAL A 59 2.58 6.51 -23.21
CA VAL A 59 1.74 5.73 -24.14
C VAL A 59 1.33 6.57 -25.35
N ILE A 60 0.98 7.85 -25.15
CA ILE A 60 0.60 8.77 -26.23
C ILE A 60 1.80 9.09 -27.13
N ASN A 61 2.99 9.27 -26.54
CA ASN A 61 4.22 9.58 -27.27
C ASN A 61 5.38 8.65 -26.83
N PRO A 62 5.73 7.64 -27.65
CA PRO A 62 6.84 6.74 -27.36
C PRO A 62 8.22 7.42 -27.29
N ALA A 63 8.38 8.64 -27.83
CA ALA A 63 9.59 9.44 -27.71
C ALA A 63 9.58 10.37 -26.49
N TYR A 64 8.59 10.26 -25.62
CA TYR A 64 8.48 11.07 -24.41
C TYR A 64 9.66 10.78 -23.45
N VAL A 65 10.23 11.87 -22.93
CA VAL A 65 11.22 11.86 -21.86
C VAL A 65 10.75 12.86 -20.81
N CYS A 66 10.84 12.51 -19.54
CA CYS A 66 10.53 13.43 -18.46
C CYS A 66 11.67 13.50 -17.43
N THR A 67 11.85 14.69 -16.88
CA THR A 67 12.72 14.88 -15.71
C THR A 67 11.92 14.52 -14.46
N TRP A 68 12.28 13.43 -13.82
CA TRP A 68 11.65 12.93 -12.61
C TRP A 68 12.43 13.34 -11.37
N LYS A 69 11.77 13.98 -10.41
CA LYS A 69 12.39 14.38 -9.14
C LYS A 69 12.56 13.16 -8.24
N THR A 70 13.77 12.92 -7.74
CA THR A 70 14.06 11.91 -6.70
C THR A 70 14.76 12.54 -5.50
N ALA A 71 14.88 11.79 -4.40
CA ALA A 71 15.61 12.23 -3.21
C ALA A 71 17.11 12.46 -3.46
N THR A 72 17.69 11.77 -4.45
CA THR A 72 19.11 11.88 -4.82
C THR A 72 19.36 12.90 -5.94
N GLY A 73 18.31 13.56 -6.44
CA GLY A 73 18.38 14.53 -7.54
C GLY A 73 17.41 14.21 -8.68
N PRO A 74 17.21 15.11 -9.64
CA PRO A 74 16.41 14.83 -10.82
C PRO A 74 17.11 13.81 -11.72
N ILE A 75 16.33 12.91 -12.32
CA ILE A 75 16.78 11.95 -13.33
C ILE A 75 15.92 12.10 -14.59
N GLU A 76 16.40 11.61 -15.73
CA GLU A 76 15.56 11.47 -16.92
C GLU A 76 14.98 10.06 -17.01
N LEU A 77 13.68 9.97 -17.28
CA LEU A 77 12.99 8.71 -17.56
C LEU A 77 12.44 8.75 -18.98
N THR A 78 12.79 7.72 -19.76
CA THR A 78 12.22 7.45 -21.08
C THR A 78 10.80 6.90 -20.97
N ALA A 79 10.04 6.95 -22.05
CA ALA A 79 8.71 6.33 -22.15
C ALA A 79 8.70 4.86 -21.70
N THR A 80 9.69 4.06 -22.13
CA THR A 80 9.83 2.65 -21.72
C THR A 80 10.06 2.51 -20.22
N GLN A 81 10.92 3.34 -19.63
CA GLN A 81 11.17 3.31 -18.18
C GLN A 81 9.96 3.77 -17.37
N LEU A 82 9.17 4.72 -17.88
CA LEU A 82 7.91 5.14 -17.23
C LEU A 82 6.86 4.04 -17.25
N ILE A 83 6.74 3.31 -18.36
CA ILE A 83 5.83 2.16 -18.48
C ILE A 83 6.25 1.04 -17.52
N ASP A 84 7.55 0.75 -17.42
CA ASP A 84 8.07 -0.22 -16.45
C ASP A 84 7.79 0.23 -15.00
N LEU A 85 8.08 1.50 -14.69
CA LEU A 85 7.83 2.07 -13.37
C LEU A 85 6.35 1.96 -12.96
N VAL A 86 5.41 2.38 -13.81
CA VAL A 86 3.98 2.30 -13.48
C VAL A 86 3.52 0.84 -13.33
N THR A 87 4.10 -0.07 -14.10
CA THR A 87 3.78 -1.50 -14.03
C THR A 87 4.20 -2.08 -12.68
N GLN A 88 5.41 -1.77 -12.21
CA GLN A 88 5.90 -2.21 -10.91
C GLN A 88 5.09 -1.59 -9.76
N VAL A 89 4.79 -0.29 -9.83
CA VAL A 89 3.92 0.39 -8.85
C VAL A 89 2.53 -0.25 -8.80
N ARG A 90 1.91 -0.50 -9.96
CA ARG A 90 0.57 -1.10 -10.02
C ARG A 90 0.59 -2.54 -9.48
N THR A 91 1.63 -3.31 -9.80
CA THR A 91 1.80 -4.68 -9.29
C THR A 91 1.90 -4.70 -7.76
N HIS A 92 2.71 -3.80 -7.18
CA HIS A 92 2.83 -3.66 -5.72
C HIS A 92 1.50 -3.28 -5.06
N VAL A 93 0.82 -2.25 -5.58
CA VAL A 93 -0.46 -1.79 -5.05
C VAL A 93 -1.51 -2.89 -5.15
N GLN A 94 -1.58 -3.59 -6.29
CA GLN A 94 -2.50 -4.71 -6.47
C GLN A 94 -2.23 -5.82 -5.44
N ALA A 95 -0.98 -6.22 -5.24
CA ALA A 95 -0.61 -7.23 -4.26
C ALA A 95 -1.00 -6.84 -2.81
N CYS A 96 -0.95 -5.54 -2.47
CA CYS A 96 -1.47 -5.06 -1.19
C CYS A 96 -2.98 -5.29 -1.04
N PHE A 97 -3.77 -4.96 -2.08
CA PHE A 97 -5.22 -5.17 -2.07
C PHE A 97 -5.58 -6.66 -2.11
N ASP A 98 -4.84 -7.47 -2.87
CA ASP A 98 -5.04 -8.93 -2.89
C ASP A 98 -4.82 -9.53 -1.51
N ARG A 99 -3.78 -9.06 -0.79
CA ARG A 99 -3.53 -9.49 0.58
C ARG A 99 -4.65 -9.08 1.55
N GLU A 100 -5.17 -7.86 1.43
CA GLU A 100 -6.36 -7.42 2.18
C GLU A 100 -7.55 -8.34 1.92
N CYS A 101 -7.86 -8.64 0.65
CA CYS A 101 -8.95 -9.54 0.27
C CYS A 101 -8.80 -10.93 0.89
N GLN A 102 -7.59 -11.50 0.89
CA GLN A 102 -7.31 -12.79 1.53
C GLN A 102 -7.58 -12.76 3.05
N LEU A 103 -7.19 -11.68 3.73
CA LEU A 103 -7.42 -11.53 5.17
C LEU A 103 -8.92 -11.34 5.48
N LEU A 104 -9.63 -10.57 4.67
CA LEU A 104 -11.08 -10.39 4.79
C LEU A 104 -11.85 -11.70 4.55
N ALA A 105 -11.43 -12.51 3.58
CA ALA A 105 -12.02 -13.83 3.34
C ALA A 105 -11.84 -14.79 4.54
N LYS A 106 -10.66 -14.77 5.18
CA LYS A 106 -10.41 -15.52 6.42
C LYS A 106 -11.25 -15.00 7.58
N LEU A 107 -11.41 -13.69 7.68
CA LEU A 107 -12.24 -13.07 8.72
C LEU A 107 -13.71 -13.45 8.56
N ALA A 108 -14.22 -13.51 7.32
CA ALA A 108 -15.60 -13.91 7.02
C ALA A 108 -15.88 -15.40 7.30
N THR A 109 -14.84 -16.23 7.45
CA THR A 109 -14.94 -17.67 7.73
C THR A 109 -14.48 -18.03 9.14
N ASP A 110 -14.27 -17.04 10.01
CA ASP A 110 -13.76 -17.19 11.38
C ASP A 110 -12.42 -17.95 11.47
N THR A 111 -11.63 -17.95 10.40
CA THR A 111 -10.28 -18.55 10.33
C THR A 111 -9.16 -17.53 10.45
N TYR A 112 -9.50 -16.24 10.60
CA TYR A 112 -8.54 -15.16 10.81
C TYR A 112 -7.95 -15.23 12.22
N THR A 113 -6.62 -15.16 12.32
CA THR A 113 -5.92 -14.91 13.59
C THR A 113 -5.17 -13.58 13.54
N PRO A 114 -5.03 -12.86 14.67
CA PRO A 114 -4.32 -11.58 14.69
C PRO A 114 -2.91 -11.61 14.08
N ASP A 115 -2.17 -12.71 14.24
CA ASP A 115 -0.81 -12.86 13.70
C ASP A 115 -0.74 -12.81 12.18
N MET A 116 -1.84 -13.16 11.48
CA MET A 116 -1.90 -13.08 10.02
C MET A 116 -1.78 -11.64 9.50
N LEU A 117 -2.12 -10.65 10.34
CA LEU A 117 -2.07 -9.23 9.98
C LEU A 117 -0.64 -8.75 9.70
N ASP A 118 0.36 -9.38 10.28
CA ASP A 118 1.76 -8.97 10.13
C ASP A 118 2.49 -9.76 9.04
N GLN A 119 1.79 -10.62 8.30
CA GLN A 119 2.37 -11.58 7.36
C GLN A 119 1.79 -11.44 5.96
N GLY A 120 2.58 -11.81 4.94
CA GLY A 120 2.12 -11.97 3.56
C GLY A 120 1.83 -10.67 2.79
N TRP A 121 2.19 -9.51 3.34
CA TRP A 121 2.18 -8.25 2.59
C TRP A 121 3.34 -8.24 1.59
N PRO A 122 3.18 -7.60 0.42
CA PRO A 122 4.30 -7.44 -0.50
C PRO A 122 5.39 -6.61 0.19
N THR A 123 6.60 -7.14 0.19
CA THR A 123 7.79 -6.35 0.50
C THR A 123 7.94 -5.32 -0.60
N ALA A 124 8.26 -4.07 -0.26
CA ALA A 124 8.81 -3.16 -1.27
C ALA A 124 10.00 -3.91 -1.92
N PRO A 125 10.01 -4.16 -3.23
CA PRO A 125 11.13 -4.83 -3.86
C PRO A 125 12.42 -4.12 -3.44
N GLY A 126 13.36 -4.82 -2.80
CA GLY A 126 14.72 -4.33 -2.48
C GLY A 126 15.04 -3.87 -1.03
N THR A 127 14.32 -4.30 0.00
CA THR A 127 14.89 -4.29 1.37
C THR A 127 15.81 -5.46 1.61
#